data_AF-A0A841DPV0-F1
#
_entry.id   AF-A0A841DPV0-F1
#
_cell.length_a   1.000
_cell.length_b   1.000
_cell.length_c   1.000
_cell.angle_alpha   90.00
_cell.angle_beta   90.00
_cell.angle_gamma   90.00
#
_symmetry.space_group_name_H-M   'P 1'
#
loop_
_entity.id
_entity.type
_entity.pdbx_description
1 polymer ?
#
loop_
_entity_poly.entity_id
_entity_poly.type
_entity_poly.pdbx_seq_one_letter_code
_entity_poly.pdbx_strand_id
1 'polypeptide(L)'
;MSITDPLADGDDAREGRYASGLRWDGETPHDPRGYWCRSCGRREEGTFVPGGWYTIHRALGSEQMQRRLGLFCSLVCLMRAHRQLQAAAALHAEDLGLPADDAAILDSLFEQAHRHVIGDGMSVRDVGDMLGLPTGVIRNWFKSAGIAIDAPRMGAVSRAQSAPTQTITGFLRTRRTSSPISAVHELAQAGHLAPPEWSHSRTGPAHRPAFTCVLAVRRSEDDKRVEATATESSKRAAQTDAADIVLTMLRELDRER
;
A
#
# COMPACT_ATOMS: atom_id res chain seq x y z
N MET A 1 72.16 9.40 35.16
CA MET A 1 70.95 10.15 35.53
C MET A 1 69.81 9.58 34.70
N SER A 2 68.85 8.98 35.40
CA SER A 2 67.66 8.27 34.90
C SER A 2 66.45 9.22 34.78
N ILE A 3 65.30 8.62 34.38
CA ILE A 3 63.88 9.03 34.63
C ILE A 3 63.21 9.62 33.37
N THR A 4 62.64 8.77 32.49
CA THR A 4 61.26 8.19 32.41
C THR A 4 60.26 9.05 31.64
N ASP A 5 59.55 8.40 30.71
CA ASP A 5 58.21 8.78 30.21
C ASP A 5 57.22 9.01 31.36
N PRO A 6 56.16 9.79 31.10
CA PRO A 6 54.84 9.21 31.27
C PRO A 6 53.83 9.52 30.15
N LEU A 7 52.94 8.52 30.01
CA LEU A 7 51.63 8.48 29.35
C LEU A 7 50.62 9.53 29.89
N ALA A 8 49.47 9.58 29.19
CA ALA A 8 48.15 10.13 29.54
C ALA A 8 47.92 11.61 29.14
N ASP A 9 46.75 12.05 28.69
CA ASP A 9 45.48 11.44 28.27
C ASP A 9 44.60 12.59 27.76
N GLY A 10 43.63 12.30 26.89
CA GLY A 10 42.42 13.13 26.71
C GLY A 10 42.40 14.06 25.50
N ASP A 11 41.62 13.72 24.48
CA ASP A 11 40.39 14.47 24.23
C ASP A 11 39.47 13.79 23.20
N ASP A 12 38.30 13.38 23.70
CA ASP A 12 37.00 13.36 23.03
C ASP A 12 36.82 12.61 21.71
N ALA A 13 36.80 11.28 21.82
CA ALA A 13 35.95 10.45 20.97
C ALA A 13 34.47 10.85 21.18
N ARG A 14 33.95 11.70 20.30
CA ARG A 14 32.51 12.00 20.19
C ARG A 14 31.74 10.71 19.92
N GLU A 15 31.20 10.17 20.99
CA GLU A 15 30.26 9.07 21.05
C GLU A 15 28.94 9.50 20.37
N GLY A 16 28.88 9.31 19.06
CA GLY A 16 27.68 9.49 18.26
C GLY A 16 26.68 8.39 18.58
N ARG A 17 25.82 8.64 19.58
CA ARG A 17 24.59 7.91 19.83
C ARG A 17 23.67 7.97 18.60
N TYR A 18 23.81 7.00 17.70
CA TYR A 18 22.75 6.64 16.77
C TYR A 18 21.95 5.49 17.41
N ALA A 19 20.88 5.88 18.09
CA ALA A 19 19.87 4.96 18.59
C ALA A 19 19.05 4.43 17.41
N SER A 20 19.47 3.31 16.81
CA SER A 20 18.55 2.36 16.20
C SER A 20 18.34 1.24 17.21
N GLY A 21 17.11 1.11 17.73
CA GLY A 21 16.75 0.24 18.84
C GLY A 21 16.79 -1.26 18.53
N LEU A 22 17.91 -1.79 18.07
CA LEU A 22 18.22 -3.21 18.07
C LEU A 22 19.19 -3.47 19.22
N ARG A 23 18.65 -4.06 20.29
CA ARG A 23 19.43 -4.58 21.41
C ARG A 23 20.42 -5.60 20.85
N TRP A 24 21.71 -5.28 20.92
CA TRP A 24 22.79 -6.16 20.48
C TRP A 24 23.16 -7.07 21.66
N ASP A 25 22.73 -8.33 21.59
CA ASP A 25 23.25 -9.38 22.46
C ASP A 25 24.54 -9.91 21.83
N GLY A 26 25.60 -10.02 22.64
CA GLY A 26 26.99 -10.13 22.19
C GLY A 26 27.42 -11.42 21.50
N GLU A 27 28.67 -11.35 21.00
CA GLU A 27 29.58 -12.47 20.73
C GLU A 27 29.24 -13.44 19.58
N THR A 28 29.14 -12.91 18.36
CA THR A 28 29.62 -13.68 17.19
C THR A 28 30.73 -12.90 16.50
N PRO A 29 31.93 -13.48 16.27
CA PRO A 29 32.92 -12.87 15.40
C PRO A 29 32.28 -12.70 14.03
N HIS A 30 32.03 -11.48 13.57
CA HIS A 30 31.59 -11.32 12.19
C HIS A 30 32.81 -11.44 11.29
N ASP A 31 32.77 -12.44 10.41
CA ASP A 31 33.77 -12.60 9.37
C ASP A 31 33.97 -11.27 8.62
N PRO A 32 35.22 -10.88 8.33
CA PRO A 32 35.49 -9.69 7.55
C PRO A 32 34.79 -9.80 6.19
N ARG A 33 34.06 -8.75 5.82
CA ARG A 33 33.34 -8.64 4.56
C ARG A 33 34.08 -7.67 3.64
N GLY A 34 34.10 -8.00 2.36
CA GLY A 34 34.53 -7.06 1.33
C GLY A 34 33.42 -6.06 1.00
N TYR A 35 33.75 -4.78 1.03
CA TYR A 35 32.91 -3.66 0.61
C TYR A 35 33.45 -3.08 -0.68
N TRP A 36 32.55 -2.79 -1.63
CA TRP A 36 32.93 -2.28 -2.94
C TRP A 36 32.04 -1.11 -3.37
N CYS A 37 32.66 -0.02 -3.78
CA CYS A 37 31.98 1.16 -4.27
C CYS A 37 31.49 0.93 -5.70
N ARG A 38 30.18 1.01 -5.89
CA ARG A 38 29.52 0.80 -7.20
C ARG A 38 29.89 1.83 -8.26
N SER A 39 30.41 2.99 -7.87
CA SER A 39 30.73 4.08 -8.80
C SER A 39 32.21 4.12 -9.20
N CYS A 40 33.13 4.08 -8.24
CA CYS A 40 34.56 4.23 -8.50
C CYS A 40 35.38 2.95 -8.35
N GLY A 41 34.76 1.87 -7.88
CA GLY A 41 35.41 0.58 -7.74
C GLY A 41 36.26 0.39 -6.48
N ARG A 42 36.36 1.41 -5.62
CA ARG A 42 37.11 1.34 -4.34
C ARG A 42 36.67 0.15 -3.51
N ARG A 43 37.63 -0.57 -2.93
CA ARG A 43 37.42 -1.73 -2.07
C ARG A 43 37.94 -1.46 -0.67
N GLU A 44 37.19 -1.89 0.34
CA GLU A 44 37.61 -1.92 1.73
C GLU A 44 37.14 -3.23 2.37
N GLU A 45 37.87 -3.70 3.39
CA GLU A 45 37.54 -4.92 4.12
C GLU A 45 37.30 -4.58 5.57
N GLY A 46 36.29 -5.21 6.17
CA GLY A 46 35.99 -5.01 7.58
C GLY A 46 34.78 -5.79 8.04
N THR A 47 34.63 -5.84 9.35
CA THR A 47 33.48 -6.44 10.04
C THR A 47 32.19 -5.64 9.77
N PHE A 48 32.31 -4.32 9.59
CA PHE A 48 31.21 -3.37 9.39
C PHE A 48 31.44 -2.48 8.16
N VAL A 49 30.35 -1.87 7.66
CA VAL A 49 30.43 -0.90 6.56
C VAL A 49 31.35 0.24 7.00
N PRO A 50 32.36 0.62 6.20
CA PRO A 50 33.32 1.61 6.66
C PRO A 50 32.67 2.99 6.85
N GLY A 51 33.19 3.75 7.81
CA GLY A 51 32.69 5.10 8.12
C GLY A 51 32.77 6.02 6.89
N GLY A 52 31.75 6.84 6.70
CA GLY A 52 31.68 7.78 5.56
C GLY A 52 31.18 7.17 4.25
N TRP A 53 30.85 5.88 4.23
CA TRP A 53 30.22 5.23 3.09
C TRP A 53 28.68 5.34 3.15
N TYR A 54 28.06 5.39 1.97
CA TYR A 54 26.62 5.55 1.79
C TYR A 54 26.00 4.26 1.24
N THR A 55 24.84 3.87 1.76
CA THR A 55 24.06 2.71 1.32
C THR A 55 22.72 3.12 0.72
N ILE A 56 22.39 2.58 -0.45
CA ILE A 56 21.03 2.71 -1.01
C ILE A 56 20.27 1.42 -0.75
N HIS A 57 19.08 1.56 -0.15
CA HIS A 57 18.16 0.48 0.10
C HIS A 57 16.83 0.75 -0.60
N ARG A 58 16.21 -0.30 -1.15
CA ARG A 58 14.81 -0.24 -1.59
C ARG A 58 13.92 -0.72 -0.46
N ALA A 59 13.03 0.16 0.01
CA ALA A 59 11.94 -0.24 0.89
C ALA A 59 10.93 -1.08 0.08
N LEU A 60 10.63 -2.29 0.56
CA LEU A 60 9.66 -3.20 -0.05
C LEU A 60 8.43 -3.32 0.86
N GLY A 61 7.78 -2.19 1.17
CA GLY A 61 6.61 -2.18 2.06
C GLY A 61 6.88 -2.62 3.50
N SER A 62 5.89 -2.45 4.37
CA SER A 62 5.98 -2.82 5.79
C SER A 62 6.18 -4.33 5.93
N GLU A 63 7.25 -4.72 6.62
CA GLU A 63 7.64 -6.08 7.03
C GLU A 63 8.54 -6.92 6.11
N GLN A 64 8.94 -6.45 4.91
CA GLN A 64 9.89 -7.22 4.08
C GLN A 64 11.31 -6.66 3.98
N MET A 65 12.23 -7.63 3.83
CA MET A 65 13.67 -7.53 3.65
C MET A 65 14.08 -6.34 2.77
N GLN A 66 14.81 -5.37 3.34
CA GLN A 66 15.38 -4.26 2.58
C GLN A 66 16.38 -4.82 1.56
N ARG A 67 16.12 -4.63 0.26
CA ARG A 67 17.11 -4.97 -0.77
C ARG A 67 18.16 -3.87 -0.85
N ARG A 68 19.41 -4.22 -0.53
CA ARG A 68 20.56 -3.34 -0.72
C ARG A 68 20.85 -3.20 -2.21
N LEU A 69 20.63 -2.00 -2.75
CA LEU A 69 20.85 -1.71 -4.17
C LEU A 69 22.31 -1.36 -4.45
N GLY A 70 22.98 -0.67 -3.53
CA GLY A 70 24.36 -0.25 -3.75
C GLY A 70 25.05 0.32 -2.52
N LEU A 71 26.38 0.39 -2.63
CA LEU A 71 27.26 0.97 -1.63
C LEU A 71 28.23 1.96 -2.33
N PHE A 72 28.48 3.11 -1.71
CA PHE A 72 29.26 4.21 -2.28
C PHE A 72 30.24 4.77 -1.26
N CYS A 73 31.51 4.93 -1.61
CA CYS A 73 32.56 5.37 -0.67
C CYS A 73 32.56 6.86 -0.35
N SER A 74 31.72 7.65 -1.03
CA SER A 74 31.59 9.08 -0.78
C SER A 74 30.29 9.62 -1.36
N LEU A 75 29.86 10.80 -0.89
CA LEU A 75 28.70 11.51 -1.44
C LEU A 75 28.88 11.80 -2.94
N VAL A 76 30.10 12.09 -3.38
CA VAL A 76 30.42 12.33 -4.80
C VAL A 76 30.13 11.07 -5.64
N CYS A 77 30.51 9.89 -5.15
CA CYS A 77 30.22 8.62 -5.82
C CYS A 77 28.73 8.32 -5.87
N LEU A 78 28.00 8.64 -4.79
CA LEU A 78 26.54 8.51 -4.75
C LEU A 78 25.86 9.43 -5.78
N MET A 79 26.25 10.71 -5.81
CA MET A 79 25.70 11.69 -6.76
C MET A 79 26.03 11.35 -8.21
N ARG A 80 27.22 10.83 -8.47
CA ARG A 80 27.59 10.32 -9.81
C ARG A 80 26.69 9.17 -10.23
N ALA A 81 26.45 8.20 -9.34
CA ALA A 81 25.54 7.09 -9.63
C ALA A 81 24.10 7.56 -9.84
N HIS A 82 23.63 8.56 -9.09
CA HIS A 82 22.32 9.17 -9.32
C HIS A 82 22.19 9.78 -10.71
N ARG A 83 23.19 10.58 -11.15
CA ARG A 83 23.20 11.15 -12.51
C ARG A 83 23.25 10.08 -13.59
N GLN A 84 24.01 9.01 -13.39
CA GLN A 84 24.05 7.88 -14.32
C GLN A 84 22.70 7.18 -14.42
N LEU A 85 21.98 7.01 -13.30
CA LEU A 85 20.63 6.45 -13.30
C LEU A 85 19.64 7.36 -14.04
N GLN A 86 19.72 8.68 -13.86
CA GLN A 86 18.90 9.63 -14.60
C GLN A 86 19.17 9.57 -16.10
N ALA A 87 20.45 9.53 -16.50
CA ALA A 87 20.83 9.42 -17.90
C ALA A 87 20.36 8.08 -18.51
N ALA A 88 20.52 6.97 -17.79
CA ALA A 88 20.04 5.67 -18.23
C ALA A 88 18.50 5.61 -18.32
N ALA A 89 17.79 6.26 -17.40
CA ALA A 89 16.34 6.37 -17.46
C ALA A 89 15.88 7.17 -18.68
N ALA A 90 16.58 8.25 -19.03
CA ALA A 90 16.29 9.04 -20.23
C ALA A 90 16.52 8.24 -21.52
N LEU A 91 17.66 7.54 -21.64
CA LEU A 91 17.94 6.65 -22.78
C LEU A 91 16.92 5.52 -22.88
N HIS A 92 16.55 4.92 -21.75
CA HIS A 92 15.53 3.86 -21.73
C HIS A 92 14.14 4.38 -22.11
N ALA A 93 13.81 5.61 -21.74
CA ALA A 93 12.58 6.26 -22.17
C ALA A 93 12.57 6.50 -23.69
N GLU A 94 13.69 6.95 -24.25
CA GLU A 94 13.89 7.10 -25.70
C GLU A 94 13.72 5.76 -26.45
N ASP A 95 14.38 4.69 -25.98
CA ASP A 95 14.26 3.34 -26.55
C ASP A 95 12.81 2.81 -26.56
N LEU A 96 12.04 3.16 -25.53
CA LEU A 96 10.64 2.75 -25.40
C LEU A 96 9.65 3.71 -26.07
N GLY A 97 10.12 4.81 -26.68
CA GLY A 97 9.26 5.85 -27.25
C GLY A 97 8.37 6.54 -26.21
N LEU A 98 8.79 6.56 -24.95
CA LEU A 98 8.09 7.25 -23.88
C LEU A 98 8.37 8.76 -24.00
N PRO A 99 7.34 9.63 -23.99
CA PRO A 99 7.55 11.06 -24.05
C PRO A 99 8.40 11.53 -22.85
N ALA A 100 9.49 12.25 -23.12
CA ALA A 100 10.40 12.75 -22.08
C ALA A 100 9.70 13.63 -21.03
N ASP A 101 8.57 14.24 -21.39
CA ASP A 101 7.79 15.15 -20.55
C ASP A 101 6.81 14.42 -19.62
N ASP A 102 6.43 13.17 -19.92
CA ASP A 102 5.40 12.46 -19.15
C ASP A 102 5.86 12.16 -17.73
N ALA A 103 7.14 11.88 -17.50
CA ALA A 103 7.65 11.64 -16.15
C ALA A 103 7.58 12.90 -15.26
N ALA A 104 7.94 14.07 -15.81
CA ALA A 104 7.85 15.33 -15.09
C ALA A 104 6.39 15.76 -14.86
N ILE A 105 5.52 15.50 -15.83
CA ILE A 105 4.07 15.71 -15.71
C ILE A 105 3.49 14.79 -14.63
N LEU A 106 3.86 13.51 -14.63
CA LEU A 106 3.40 12.52 -13.65
C LEU A 106 3.89 12.84 -12.24
N ASP A 107 5.14 13.29 -12.09
CA ASP A 107 5.67 13.75 -10.79
C ASP A 107 4.90 14.97 -10.29
N SER A 108 4.65 15.96 -11.15
CA SER A 108 3.84 17.14 -10.81
C SER A 108 2.39 16.76 -10.43
N LEU A 109 1.77 15.84 -11.18
CA LEU A 109 0.42 15.33 -10.90
C LEU A 109 0.39 14.54 -9.58
N PHE A 110 1.44 13.78 -9.28
CA PHE A 110 1.55 13.07 -8.01
C PHE A 110 1.68 14.05 -6.84
N GLU A 111 2.53 15.06 -6.94
CA GLU A 111 2.69 16.09 -5.90
C GLU A 111 1.38 16.85 -5.64
N GLN A 112 0.66 17.21 -6.71
CA GLN A 112 -0.65 17.86 -6.61
C GLN A 112 -1.68 16.93 -5.95
N ALA A 113 -1.73 15.66 -6.37
CA ALA A 113 -2.62 14.67 -5.76
C ALA A 113 -2.31 14.48 -4.27
N HIS A 114 -1.03 14.38 -3.91
CA HIS A 114 -0.58 14.27 -2.52
C HIS A 114 -1.01 15.48 -1.68
N ARG A 115 -0.80 16.70 -2.19
CA ARG A 115 -1.21 17.93 -1.51
C ARG A 115 -2.71 17.99 -1.27
N HIS A 116 -3.54 17.67 -2.26
CA HIS A 116 -4.98 17.76 -2.10
C HIS A 116 -5.58 16.64 -1.24
N VAL A 117 -5.08 15.41 -1.35
CA VAL A 117 -5.59 14.29 -0.55
C VAL A 117 -5.11 14.38 0.91
N ILE A 118 -3.83 14.67 1.14
CA ILE A 118 -3.25 14.67 2.49
C ILE A 118 -3.31 16.05 3.13
N GLY A 119 -2.97 17.12 2.40
CA GLY A 119 -3.01 18.49 2.91
C GLY A 119 -4.44 18.99 3.09
N ASP A 120 -5.22 18.97 2.01
CA ASP A 120 -6.56 19.58 1.99
C ASP A 120 -7.68 18.61 2.41
N GLY A 121 -7.37 17.31 2.56
CA GLY A 121 -8.33 16.29 2.99
C GLY A 121 -9.38 15.93 1.95
N MET A 122 -9.13 16.22 0.67
CA MET A 122 -10.05 15.90 -0.42
C MET A 122 -10.14 14.39 -0.65
N SER A 123 -11.30 13.93 -1.10
CA SER A 123 -11.43 12.51 -1.48
C SER A 123 -10.63 12.24 -2.76
N VAL A 124 -10.12 11.01 -2.90
CA VAL A 124 -9.43 10.57 -4.13
C VAL A 124 -10.30 10.74 -5.37
N ARG A 125 -11.63 10.70 -5.22
CA ARG A 125 -12.55 10.93 -6.32
C ARG A 125 -12.53 12.38 -6.78
N ASP A 126 -12.65 13.32 -5.84
CA ASP A 126 -12.67 14.75 -6.15
C ASP A 126 -11.33 15.21 -6.75
N VAL A 127 -10.22 14.65 -6.26
CA VAL A 127 -8.88 14.91 -6.81
C VAL A 127 -8.71 14.28 -8.19
N GLY A 128 -9.25 13.08 -8.41
CA GLY A 128 -9.28 12.45 -9.74
C GLY A 128 -10.05 13.27 -10.76
N ASP A 129 -11.22 13.77 -10.39
CA ASP A 129 -12.04 14.62 -11.25
C ASP A 129 -11.34 15.98 -11.52
N MET A 130 -10.65 16.56 -10.54
CA MET A 130 -9.88 17.80 -10.69
C MET A 130 -8.67 17.64 -11.63
N LEU A 131 -7.91 16.56 -11.45
CA LEU A 131 -6.66 16.32 -12.20
C LEU A 131 -6.90 15.57 -13.53
N GLY A 132 -8.14 15.20 -13.84
CA GLY A 132 -8.48 14.40 -15.02
C GLY A 132 -7.93 12.97 -14.97
N LEU A 133 -7.69 12.44 -13.77
CA LEU A 133 -7.04 11.15 -13.55
C LEU A 133 -8.04 10.10 -13.04
N PRO A 134 -8.02 8.86 -13.57
CA PRO A 134 -8.82 7.79 -13.00
C PRO A 134 -8.44 7.53 -11.54
N THR A 135 -9.44 7.40 -10.66
CA THR A 135 -9.21 7.16 -9.22
C THR A 135 -8.32 5.95 -8.92
N GLY A 136 -8.34 4.92 -9.78
CA GLY A 136 -7.47 3.75 -9.65
C GLY A 136 -5.98 4.07 -9.82
N VAL A 137 -5.63 5.04 -10.66
CA VAL A 137 -4.25 5.50 -10.88
C VAL A 137 -3.71 6.16 -9.61
N ILE A 138 -4.48 7.11 -9.06
CA ILE A 138 -4.13 7.83 -7.84
C ILE A 138 -3.99 6.84 -6.66
N ARG A 139 -4.93 5.91 -6.47
CA ARG A 139 -4.82 4.89 -5.42
C ARG A 139 -3.58 4.03 -5.57
N ASN A 140 -3.24 3.63 -6.80
CA ASN A 140 -2.07 2.80 -7.05
C ASN A 140 -0.76 3.55 -6.78
N TRP A 141 -0.68 4.83 -7.10
CA TRP A 141 0.47 5.67 -6.76
C TRP A 141 0.69 5.77 -5.26
N PHE A 142 -0.33 6.17 -4.50
CA PHE A 142 -0.25 6.26 -3.04
C PHE A 142 0.06 4.91 -2.40
N LYS A 143 -0.55 3.81 -2.88
CA LYS A 143 -0.25 2.45 -2.42
C LYS A 143 1.23 2.11 -2.67
N SER A 144 1.76 2.42 -3.84
CA SER A 144 3.15 2.17 -4.21
C SER A 144 4.13 3.02 -3.39
N ALA A 145 3.71 4.22 -3.00
CA ALA A 145 4.45 5.11 -2.10
C ALA A 145 4.29 4.75 -0.61
N GLY A 146 3.48 3.74 -0.26
CA GLY A 146 3.21 3.35 1.13
C GLY A 146 2.35 4.35 1.91
N ILE A 147 1.61 5.22 1.21
CA ILE A 147 0.78 6.27 1.80
C ILE A 147 -0.63 5.70 2.00
N ALA A 148 -1.05 5.62 3.26
CA ALA A 148 -2.38 5.13 3.62
C ALA A 148 -3.43 6.21 3.36
N ILE A 149 -4.25 6.00 2.33
CA ILE A 149 -5.36 6.88 1.97
C ILE A 149 -6.61 6.57 2.83
N ASP A 150 -6.75 5.31 3.24
CA ASP A 150 -7.88 4.81 4.03
C ASP A 150 -7.60 4.78 5.53
N ALA A 151 -6.53 5.44 5.99
CA ALA A 151 -6.29 5.59 7.41
C ALA A 151 -7.45 6.41 8.01
N PRO A 152 -8.23 5.86 8.96
CA PRO A 152 -9.26 6.64 9.63
C PRO A 152 -8.54 7.74 10.39
N ARG A 153 -8.59 8.97 9.86
CA ARG A 153 -8.19 10.14 10.63
C ARG A 153 -9.06 10.13 11.87
N MET A 154 -8.44 9.96 13.03
CA MET A 154 -9.07 10.19 14.33
C MET A 154 -9.63 11.61 14.32
N GLY A 155 -10.93 11.63 14.14
CA GLY A 155 -11.73 12.70 13.62
C GLY A 155 -13.02 12.07 13.14
N ALA A 156 -13.54 11.14 13.97
CA ALA A 156 -14.88 10.64 13.86
C ALA A 156 -15.81 11.84 14.08
N VAL A 157 -16.02 12.61 13.01
CA VAL A 157 -17.35 13.11 12.76
C VAL A 157 -18.16 11.84 12.61
N SER A 158 -18.80 11.42 13.70
CA SER A 158 -20.00 10.59 13.63
C SER A 158 -20.90 11.31 12.64
N ARG A 159 -20.79 10.93 11.37
CA ARG A 159 -21.82 11.18 10.40
C ARG A 159 -22.94 10.34 10.94
N ALA A 160 -23.81 10.97 11.75
CA ALA A 160 -25.10 10.43 12.08
C ALA A 160 -25.63 9.91 10.75
N GLN A 161 -25.71 8.58 10.64
CA GLN A 161 -26.21 7.94 9.44
C GLN A 161 -27.66 8.38 9.37
N SER A 162 -27.91 9.45 8.60
CA SER A 162 -29.26 9.87 8.30
C SER A 162 -29.96 8.67 7.72
N ALA A 163 -31.11 8.32 8.31
CA ALA A 163 -31.90 7.19 7.85
C ALA A 163 -32.05 7.24 6.31
N PRO A 164 -31.84 6.12 5.61
CA PRO A 164 -31.92 6.10 4.17
C PRO A 164 -33.29 6.61 3.71
N THR A 165 -33.32 7.63 2.87
CA THR A 165 -34.56 8.27 2.38
C THR A 165 -35.29 7.44 1.32
N GLN A 166 -34.65 6.38 0.80
CA GLN A 166 -35.18 5.52 -0.25
C GLN A 166 -35.24 4.06 0.22
N THR A 167 -36.12 3.25 -0.34
CA THR A 167 -36.15 1.80 -0.07
C THR A 167 -34.99 1.09 -0.77
N ILE A 168 -34.66 -0.13 -0.33
CA ILE A 168 -33.60 -0.94 -0.97
C ILE A 168 -33.93 -1.16 -2.45
N THR A 169 -35.20 -1.43 -2.77
CA THR A 169 -35.65 -1.60 -4.15
C THR A 169 -35.50 -0.31 -4.97
N GLY A 170 -35.81 0.84 -4.38
CA GLY A 170 -35.61 2.15 -5.01
C GLY A 170 -34.15 2.43 -5.34
N PHE A 171 -33.26 2.15 -4.39
CA PHE A 171 -31.80 2.28 -4.58
C PHE A 171 -31.28 1.36 -5.69
N LEU A 172 -31.71 0.09 -5.69
CA LEU A 172 -31.30 -0.87 -6.71
C LEU A 172 -31.80 -0.51 -8.11
N ARG A 173 -32.85 0.31 -8.26
CA ARG A 173 -33.37 0.76 -9.57
C ARG A 173 -32.56 1.92 -10.17
N THR A 174 -31.95 2.76 -9.33
CA THR A 174 -31.19 3.95 -9.76
C THR A 174 -29.70 3.68 -9.96
N ARG A 175 -29.23 2.49 -9.57
CA ARG A 175 -27.84 2.08 -9.68
C ARG A 175 -27.37 2.04 -11.14
N ARG A 176 -26.10 2.41 -11.36
CA ARG A 176 -25.45 2.38 -12.69
C ARG A 176 -24.58 1.15 -12.92
N THR A 177 -24.31 0.35 -11.88
CA THR A 177 -23.38 -0.79 -11.94
C THR A 177 -24.11 -2.11 -12.17
N SER A 178 -23.55 -2.96 -13.03
CA SER A 178 -24.16 -4.25 -13.41
C SER A 178 -23.83 -5.38 -12.44
N SER A 179 -22.76 -5.27 -11.64
CA SER A 179 -22.32 -6.38 -10.77
C SER A 179 -23.15 -6.50 -9.49
N PRO A 180 -23.70 -7.70 -9.19
CA PRO A 180 -24.36 -7.99 -7.91
C PRO A 180 -23.49 -7.71 -6.68
N ILE A 181 -22.20 -8.02 -6.76
CA ILE A 181 -21.24 -7.79 -5.66
C ILE A 181 -21.10 -6.30 -5.37
N SER A 182 -20.94 -5.48 -6.42
CA SER A 182 -20.89 -4.01 -6.28
C SER A 182 -22.16 -3.47 -5.64
N ALA A 183 -23.33 -3.98 -6.03
CA ALA A 183 -24.60 -3.51 -5.48
C ALA A 183 -24.78 -3.79 -3.98
N VAL A 184 -24.31 -4.94 -3.49
CA VAL A 184 -24.31 -5.24 -2.04
C VAL A 184 -23.40 -4.25 -1.30
N HIS A 185 -22.22 -3.94 -1.83
CA HIS A 185 -21.32 -2.95 -1.24
C HIS A 185 -21.89 -1.53 -1.27
N GLU A 186 -22.52 -1.12 -2.37
CA GLU A 186 -23.19 0.17 -2.49
C GLU A 186 -24.32 0.31 -1.47
N LEU A 187 -25.12 -0.74 -1.24
CA LEU A 187 -26.16 -0.76 -0.20
C LEU A 187 -25.59 -0.62 1.22
N ALA A 188 -24.47 -1.28 1.52
CA ALA A 188 -23.81 -1.14 2.81
C ALA A 188 -23.23 0.28 3.00
N GLN A 189 -22.62 0.85 1.96
CA GLN A 189 -22.09 2.22 1.99
C GLN A 189 -23.18 3.28 2.12
N ALA A 190 -24.34 3.05 1.51
CA ALA A 190 -25.52 3.89 1.63
C ALA A 190 -26.25 3.73 2.99
N GLY A 191 -25.79 2.81 3.84
CA GLY A 191 -26.33 2.59 5.18
C GLY A 191 -27.59 1.73 5.22
N HIS A 192 -28.00 1.10 4.11
CA HIS A 192 -29.13 0.16 4.11
C HIS A 192 -28.78 -1.18 4.77
N LEU A 193 -27.51 -1.56 4.71
CA LEU A 193 -26.99 -2.81 5.27
C LEU A 193 -25.83 -2.52 6.23
N ALA A 194 -25.70 -3.34 7.26
CA ALA A 194 -24.46 -3.49 8.00
C ALA A 194 -23.35 -4.03 7.07
N PRO A 195 -22.07 -3.96 7.47
CA PRO A 195 -20.96 -4.50 6.68
C PRO A 195 -21.21 -5.98 6.29
N PRO A 196 -21.12 -6.34 5.00
CA PRO A 196 -21.42 -7.70 4.54
C PRO A 196 -20.35 -8.70 4.99
N GLU A 197 -20.79 -9.85 5.48
CA GLU A 197 -19.93 -10.95 5.92
C GLU A 197 -19.80 -11.98 4.79
N TRP A 198 -18.57 -12.20 4.33
CA TRP A 198 -18.28 -13.15 3.25
C TRP A 198 -17.45 -14.32 3.78
N SER A 199 -17.90 -15.55 3.56
CA SER A 199 -17.10 -16.75 3.79
C SER A 199 -16.93 -17.56 2.51
N HIS A 200 -15.77 -18.21 2.38
CA HIS A 200 -15.43 -18.98 1.19
C HIS A 200 -14.83 -20.33 1.59
N SER A 201 -15.25 -21.39 0.92
CA SER A 201 -14.64 -22.71 1.03
C SER A 201 -14.40 -23.30 -0.35
N ARG A 202 -13.44 -24.22 -0.44
CA ARG A 202 -13.11 -24.95 -1.67
C ARG A 202 -13.19 -26.44 -1.38
N THR A 203 -13.95 -27.15 -2.19
CA THR A 203 -14.10 -28.59 -2.13
C THR A 203 -13.76 -29.23 -3.48
N GLY A 204 -13.54 -30.54 -3.48
CA GLY A 204 -13.26 -31.30 -4.71
C GLY A 204 -11.77 -31.35 -5.11
N PRO A 205 -11.45 -32.16 -6.13
CA PRO A 205 -10.08 -32.37 -6.57
C PRO A 205 -9.52 -31.16 -7.34
N ALA A 206 -8.20 -31.02 -7.38
CA ALA A 206 -7.53 -29.86 -7.99
C ALA A 206 -7.88 -29.63 -9.47
N HIS A 207 -8.24 -30.68 -10.21
CA HIS A 207 -8.64 -30.61 -11.63
C HIS A 207 -10.15 -30.33 -11.83
N ARG A 208 -10.94 -30.31 -10.77
CA ARG A 208 -12.38 -29.99 -10.79
C ARG A 208 -12.80 -29.38 -9.44
N PRO A 209 -12.27 -28.20 -9.08
CA PRO A 209 -12.59 -27.56 -7.82
C PRO A 209 -14.03 -27.01 -7.85
N ALA A 210 -14.71 -27.12 -6.71
CA ALA A 210 -15.95 -26.41 -6.43
C ALA A 210 -15.67 -25.34 -5.37
N PHE A 211 -16.11 -24.11 -5.62
CA PHE A 211 -15.96 -22.99 -4.71
C PHE A 211 -17.33 -22.65 -4.15
N THR A 212 -17.48 -22.73 -2.83
CA THR A 212 -18.71 -22.33 -2.14
C THR A 212 -18.47 -20.97 -1.50
N CYS A 213 -19.43 -20.06 -1.70
CA CYS A 213 -19.43 -18.74 -1.08
C CYS A 213 -20.72 -18.58 -0.27
N VAL A 214 -20.58 -18.13 0.99
CA VAL A 214 -21.71 -17.72 1.83
C VAL A 214 -21.62 -16.22 2.03
N LEU A 215 -22.71 -15.52 1.73
CA LEU A 215 -22.88 -14.09 1.99
C LEU A 215 -23.97 -13.91 3.04
N ALA A 216 -23.62 -13.31 4.17
CA ALA A 216 -24.58 -12.85 5.17
C ALA A 216 -24.59 -11.32 5.22
N VAL A 217 -25.79 -10.74 5.22
CA VAL A 217 -26.03 -9.30 5.36
C VAL A 217 -27.09 -9.05 6.41
N ARG A 218 -26.98 -7.93 7.14
CA ARG A 218 -28.01 -7.46 8.07
C ARG A 218 -28.56 -6.13 7.57
N ARG A 219 -29.87 -5.98 7.57
CA ARG A 219 -30.53 -4.70 7.26
C ARG A 219 -30.37 -3.75 8.43
N SER A 220 -30.00 -2.50 8.15
CA SER A 220 -29.81 -1.50 9.20
C SER A 220 -31.12 -1.04 9.87
N GLU A 221 -32.25 -1.18 9.18
CA GLU A 221 -33.55 -0.67 9.63
C GLU A 221 -34.24 -1.59 10.65
N ASP A 222 -34.26 -2.89 10.40
CA ASP A 222 -34.98 -3.90 11.20
C ASP A 222 -34.07 -4.99 11.76
N ASP A 223 -32.76 -4.87 11.55
CA ASP A 223 -31.73 -5.83 11.95
C ASP A 223 -31.94 -7.27 11.41
N LYS A 224 -32.81 -7.44 10.40
CA LYS A 224 -33.04 -8.76 9.81
C LYS A 224 -31.80 -9.23 9.07
N ARG A 225 -31.35 -10.44 9.41
CA ARG A 225 -30.23 -11.13 8.77
C ARG A 225 -30.74 -11.94 7.58
N VAL A 226 -30.12 -11.75 6.42
CA VAL A 226 -30.32 -12.53 5.20
C VAL A 226 -29.01 -13.22 4.86
N GLU A 227 -29.09 -14.50 4.53
CA GLU A 227 -27.92 -15.31 4.21
C GLU A 227 -28.20 -16.13 2.95
N ALA A 228 -27.25 -16.13 2.02
CA ALA A 228 -27.29 -16.98 0.85
C ALA A 228 -25.98 -17.73 0.66
N THR A 229 -26.08 -18.92 0.07
CA THR A 229 -24.94 -19.78 -0.25
C THR A 229 -25.02 -20.18 -1.72
N ALA A 230 -23.92 -20.05 -2.45
CA ALA A 230 -23.79 -20.50 -3.84
C ALA A 230 -22.50 -21.31 -4.04
N THR A 231 -22.54 -22.29 -4.94
CA THR A 231 -21.39 -23.14 -5.26
C THR A 231 -21.15 -23.18 -6.75
N GLU A 232 -19.94 -22.80 -7.17
CA GLU A 232 -19.60 -22.66 -8.59
C GLU A 232 -18.18 -23.15 -8.91
N SER A 233 -17.89 -23.25 -10.22
CA SER A 233 -16.57 -23.66 -10.73
C SER A 233 -15.44 -22.63 -10.48
N SER A 234 -15.77 -21.41 -10.07
CA SER A 234 -14.79 -20.38 -9.71
C SER A 234 -15.25 -19.55 -8.50
N LYS A 235 -14.27 -19.03 -7.74
CA LYS A 235 -14.54 -18.17 -6.56
C LYS A 235 -15.39 -16.95 -6.93
N ARG A 236 -15.11 -16.30 -8.07
CA ARG A 236 -15.82 -15.09 -8.51
C ARG A 236 -17.26 -15.40 -8.94
N ALA A 237 -17.49 -16.54 -9.60
CA ALA A 237 -18.84 -16.98 -9.97
C ALA A 237 -19.67 -17.27 -8.72
N ALA A 238 -19.13 -18.04 -7.77
CA ALA A 238 -19.81 -18.35 -6.51
C ALA A 238 -20.16 -17.08 -5.72
N GLN A 239 -19.24 -16.11 -5.67
CA GLN A 239 -19.46 -14.84 -4.99
C GLN A 239 -20.52 -13.98 -5.69
N THR A 240 -20.56 -14.00 -7.03
CA THR A 240 -21.54 -13.24 -7.82
C THR A 240 -22.93 -13.82 -7.66
N ASP A 241 -23.05 -15.15 -7.68
CA ASP A 241 -24.32 -15.85 -7.54
C ASP A 241 -24.89 -15.71 -6.12
N ALA A 242 -24.07 -15.88 -5.08
CA ALA A 242 -24.48 -15.62 -3.70
C ALA A 242 -24.97 -14.17 -3.50
N ALA A 243 -24.32 -13.20 -4.14
CA ALA A 243 -24.74 -11.80 -4.10
C ALA A 243 -26.11 -11.59 -4.80
N ASP A 244 -26.35 -12.24 -5.93
CA ASP A 244 -27.60 -12.10 -6.67
C ASP A 244 -28.79 -12.70 -5.91
N ILE A 245 -28.58 -13.85 -5.28
CA ILE A 245 -29.57 -14.49 -4.40
C ILE A 245 -29.92 -13.56 -3.23
N VAL A 246 -28.92 -13.00 -2.52
CA VAL A 246 -29.17 -12.05 -1.42
C VAL A 246 -29.94 -10.82 -1.90
N LEU A 247 -29.58 -10.24 -3.04
CA LEU A 247 -30.29 -9.08 -3.59
C LEU A 247 -31.75 -9.40 -3.92
N THR A 248 -32.02 -10.62 -4.37
CA THR A 248 -33.39 -11.09 -4.62
C THR A 248 -34.18 -11.23 -3.32
N MET A 249 -33.60 -11.88 -2.31
CA MET A 249 -34.22 -12.00 -0.98
C MET A 249 -34.48 -10.63 -0.34
N LEU A 250 -33.56 -9.67 -0.48
CA LEU A 250 -33.74 -8.30 0.00
C LEU A 250 -34.89 -7.57 -0.71
N ARG A 251 -35.10 -7.81 -2.01
CA ARG A 251 -36.24 -7.24 -2.75
C ARG A 251 -37.56 -7.85 -2.32
N GLU A 252 -37.59 -9.14 -2.01
CA GLU A 252 -38.78 -9.81 -1.48
C GLU A 252 -39.17 -9.25 -0.11
N LEU A 253 -38.19 -9.09 0.78
CA LEU A 253 -38.40 -8.48 2.10
C LEU A 253 -38.86 -7.02 2.05
N ASP A 254 -38.48 -6.30 1.00
CA ASP A 254 -38.92 -4.91 0.77
C ASP A 254 -40.35 -4.85 0.17
N ARG A 255 -40.85 -5.93 -0.45
CA ARG A 255 -42.21 -6.06 -0.99
C ARG A 255 -43.25 -6.52 0.03
N GLU A 256 -42.83 -7.24 1.06
CA GLU A 256 -43.71 -7.68 2.17
C GLU A 256 -44.11 -6.52 3.11
N ARG A 257 -43.76 -5.30 2.77
CA ARG A 257 -43.95 -4.08 3.54
C ARG A 257 -44.93 -3.14 2.84
#